data_AF-A0A6A4VQQ0-F1
#
_entry.id   AF-A0A6A4VQQ0-F1
#
_cell.length_a   1.000
_cell.length_b   1.000
_cell.length_c   1.000
_cell.angle_alpha   90.00
_cell.angle_beta   90.00
_cell.angle_gamma   90.00
#
_symmetry.space_group_name_H-M   'P 1'
#
loop_
_entity.id
_entity.type
_entity.pdbx_description
1 polymer ?
#
loop_
_entity_poly.entity_id
_entity_poly.type
_entity_poly.pdbx_seq_one_letter_code
_entity_poly.pdbx_strand_id
1 'polypeptide(L)'
;MMDLQYRLQDARMQRMFGLVREFVQRCGPLCPVNLAPWLRFVSPRWSGFAAVRDHRDALMTLFDELLDEHRAKAAGGGEGSDADLVTRYLAEHKGDRAAELNLVFILMDLFIAGSETTASSLSWALLFMVREAEVQRRVQRELDAVVGRHRLPSLEHQAR
;
A
#
# COMPACT_ATOMS: atom_id res chain seq x y z
N MET A 1 -12.35 -2.80 -6.70
CA MET A 1 -11.26 -2.32 -5.83
C MET A 1 -10.05 -2.16 -6.73
N MET A 2 -9.72 -0.91 -7.09
CA MET A 2 -8.60 -0.45 -7.93
C MET A 2 -8.80 -0.43 -9.46
N ASP A 3 -9.49 0.60 -9.97
CA ASP A 3 -9.40 1.01 -11.39
C ASP A 3 -8.13 1.84 -11.70
N LEU A 4 -7.30 2.17 -10.70
CA LEU A 4 -5.96 2.72 -10.92
C LEU A 4 -4.94 1.58 -10.99
N GLN A 5 -4.68 1.09 -12.20
CA GLN A 5 -3.51 0.28 -12.48
C GLN A 5 -2.35 1.18 -12.89
N TYR A 6 -1.35 1.29 -12.03
CA TYR A 6 -0.13 2.04 -12.33
C TYR A 6 0.76 1.27 -13.31
N ARG A 7 1.34 1.98 -14.28
CA ARG A 7 2.44 1.43 -15.09
C ARG A 7 3.70 1.38 -14.24
N LEU A 8 4.59 0.42 -14.50
CA LEU A 8 5.83 0.25 -13.73
C LEU A 8 6.72 1.53 -13.72
N GLN A 9 6.64 2.34 -14.78
CA GLN A 9 7.40 3.59 -14.93
C GLN A 9 6.61 4.84 -14.51
N ASP A 10 5.47 4.67 -13.84
CA ASP A 10 4.67 5.81 -13.39
C ASP A 10 5.40 6.61 -12.30
N ALA A 11 5.62 7.90 -12.56
CA ALA A 11 6.34 8.79 -11.65
C ALA A 11 5.61 8.97 -10.31
N ARG A 12 4.28 8.91 -10.29
CA ARG A 12 3.46 8.99 -9.07
C ARG A 12 3.68 7.74 -8.21
N MET A 13 3.65 6.57 -8.84
CA MET A 13 3.90 5.29 -8.16
C MET A 13 5.32 5.23 -7.57
N GLN A 14 6.33 5.64 -8.34
CA GLN A 14 7.72 5.69 -7.87
C GLN A 14 7.90 6.66 -6.70
N ARG A 15 7.27 7.84 -6.78
CA ARG A 15 7.26 8.82 -5.67
C ARG A 15 6.63 8.24 -4.42
N MET A 16 5.48 7.58 -4.57
CA MET A 16 4.76 6.95 -3.45
C MET A 16 5.60 5.86 -2.78
N PHE A 17 6.21 4.95 -3.54
CA PHE A 17 7.12 3.94 -2.97
C PHE A 17 8.37 4.54 -2.33
N GLY A 18 8.95 5.59 -2.91
CA GLY A 18 10.08 6.30 -2.32
C GLY A 18 9.73 6.85 -0.93
N LEU A 19 8.58 7.52 -0.82
CA LEU A 19 8.09 8.07 0.44
C LEU A 19 7.80 6.99 1.48
N VAL A 20 7.16 5.88 1.09
CA VAL A 20 6.89 4.76 2.00
C VAL A 20 8.18 4.15 2.52
N ARG A 21 9.16 3.89 1.63
CA ARG A 21 10.44 3.31 2.03
C ARG A 21 11.21 4.21 2.98
N GLU A 22 11.26 5.51 2.70
CA GLU A 22 11.91 6.45 3.60
C GLU A 22 11.18 6.57 4.94
N PHE A 23 9.84 6.54 4.93
CA PHE A 23 9.05 6.53 6.16
C PHE A 23 9.38 5.32 7.03
N VAL A 24 9.39 4.10 6.47
CA VAL A 24 9.68 2.88 7.23
C VAL A 24 11.11 2.89 7.80
N GLN A 25 12.09 3.34 7.02
CA GLN A 25 13.48 3.44 7.48
C GLN A 25 13.65 4.45 8.62
N ARG A 26 12.88 5.55 8.60
CA ARG A 26 12.97 6.62 9.61
C ARG A 26 12.07 6.38 10.83
N CYS A 27 11.02 5.58 10.69
CA CYS A 27 10.06 5.21 11.74
C CYS A 27 10.34 3.83 12.35
N GLY A 28 11.61 3.45 12.48
CA GLY A 28 11.98 2.20 13.15
C GLY A 28 11.70 2.23 14.66
N PRO A 29 11.59 1.06 15.31
CA PRO A 29 11.39 0.96 16.77
C PRO A 29 12.50 1.64 17.58
N LEU A 30 13.68 1.84 16.99
CA LEU A 30 14.84 2.51 17.60
C LEU A 30 14.92 4.02 17.30
N CYS A 31 13.89 4.62 16.72
CA CYS A 31 13.87 6.06 16.48
C CYS A 31 14.05 6.84 17.80
N PRO A 32 14.93 7.86 17.87
CA PRO A 32 15.21 8.60 19.11
C PRO A 32 13.95 9.19 19.77
N VAL A 33 12.96 9.59 18.97
CA VAL A 33 11.67 10.11 19.48
C VAL A 33 10.87 9.04 20.23
N ASN A 34 10.99 7.77 19.87
CA ASN A 34 10.30 6.67 20.55
C ASN A 34 10.96 6.34 21.90
N LEU A 35 12.28 6.51 22.00
CA LEU A 35 13.04 6.31 23.23
C LEU A 35 12.93 7.49 24.19
N ALA A 36 12.88 8.72 23.66
CA ALA A 36 12.82 9.95 24.43
C ALA A 36 11.88 10.96 23.74
N PRO A 37 10.56 10.90 24.03
CA PRO A 37 9.54 11.73 23.35
C PRO A 37 9.77 13.24 23.44
N TRP A 38 10.44 13.72 24.48
CA TRP A 38 10.74 15.15 24.68
C TRP A 38 11.73 15.72 23.64
N LEU A 39 12.52 14.86 22.96
CA LEU A 39 13.46 15.28 21.91
C LEU A 39 12.78 15.98 20.74
N ARG A 40 11.46 15.76 20.53
CA ARG A 40 10.66 16.46 19.52
C ARG A 40 10.63 17.98 19.72
N PHE A 41 10.80 18.46 20.95
CA PHE A 41 10.77 19.89 21.27
C PHE A 41 12.15 20.54 21.27
N VAL A 42 13.20 19.78 21.59
CA VAL A 42 14.56 20.32 21.79
C VAL A 42 15.41 20.21 20.52
N SER A 43 15.33 19.07 19.82
CA SER A 43 16.05 18.87 18.57
C SER A 43 15.24 18.00 17.59
N PRO A 44 14.17 18.57 17.01
CA PRO A 44 13.29 17.83 16.10
C PRO A 44 14.00 17.34 14.83
N ARG A 45 15.04 18.04 14.35
CA ARG A 45 15.81 17.60 13.16
C ARG A 45 16.74 16.42 13.47
N TRP A 46 17.49 16.49 14.57
CA TRP A 46 18.41 15.40 14.95
C TRP A 46 17.66 14.15 15.41
N SER A 47 16.56 14.32 16.14
CA SER A 47 15.75 13.20 16.62
C SER A 47 15.02 12.44 15.50
N GLY A 48 15.04 12.96 14.27
CA GLY A 48 14.27 12.41 13.15
C GLY A 48 12.79 12.83 13.16
N PHE A 49 12.30 13.51 14.20
CA PHE A 49 10.90 13.94 14.30
C PHE A 49 10.48 14.83 13.13
N ALA A 50 11.29 15.83 12.78
CA ALA A 50 11.01 16.73 11.66
C ALA A 50 10.92 15.95 10.35
N ALA A 51 11.82 15.00 10.13
CA ALA A 51 11.80 14.16 8.94
C ALA A 51 10.54 13.28 8.89
N VAL A 52 10.16 12.63 9.99
CA VAL A 52 8.93 11.81 10.07
C VAL A 52 7.69 12.67 9.79
N ARG A 53 7.64 13.88 10.35
CA ARG A 53 6.55 14.82 10.13
C ARG A 53 6.46 15.25 8.66
N ASP A 54 7.58 15.65 8.06
CA ASP A 54 7.63 16.09 6.67
C ASP A 54 7.24 14.94 5.71
N HIS A 55 7.60 13.69 6.03
CA HIS A 55 7.18 12.50 5.28
C HIS A 55 5.68 12.21 5.41
N ARG A 56 5.15 12.29 6.64
CA ARG A 56 3.72 12.17 6.88
C ARG A 56 2.95 13.21 6.07
N ASP A 57 3.40 14.46 6.06
CA ASP A 57 2.72 15.55 5.35
C ASP A 57 2.75 15.33 3.82
N ALA A 58 3.87 14.83 3.28
CA ALA A 58 3.97 14.45 1.87
C ALA A 58 3.05 13.27 1.50
N LEU A 59 2.95 12.24 2.36
CA LEU A 59 2.03 11.13 2.14
C LEU A 59 0.58 11.58 2.21
N MET A 60 0.21 12.38 3.21
CA MET A 60 -1.14 12.93 3.33
C MET A 60 -1.54 13.73 2.09
N THR A 61 -0.63 14.57 1.58
CA THR A 61 -0.87 15.34 0.36
C THR A 61 -1.18 14.43 -0.84
N LEU A 62 -0.44 13.33 -1.01
CA LEU A 62 -0.69 12.37 -2.10
C LEU A 62 -2.03 11.65 -1.95
N PHE A 63 -2.39 11.22 -0.73
CA PHE A 63 -3.66 10.53 -0.52
C PHE A 63 -4.85 11.49 -0.63
N ASP A 64 -4.69 12.75 -0.23
CA ASP A 64 -5.69 13.80 -0.45
C ASP A 64 -5.91 14.04 -1.95
N GLU A 65 -4.85 14.13 -2.75
CA GLU A 65 -4.94 14.25 -4.22
C GLU A 65 -5.69 13.05 -4.84
N LEU A 66 -5.41 11.83 -4.38
CA LEU A 66 -6.12 10.63 -4.84
C LEU A 66 -7.60 10.66 -4.46
N LEU A 67 -7.92 11.08 -3.23
CA LEU A 67 -9.31 11.21 -2.79
C LEU A 67 -10.05 12.28 -3.57
N ASP A 68 -9.41 13.39 -3.95
CA ASP A 68 -10.01 14.40 -4.83
C ASP A 68 -10.39 13.81 -6.19
N GLU A 69 -9.57 12.92 -6.75
CA GLU A 69 -9.91 12.18 -7.98
C GLU A 69 -11.16 11.29 -7.78
N HIS A 70 -11.27 10.60 -6.64
CA HIS A 70 -12.45 9.79 -6.30
C HIS A 70 -13.69 10.66 -5.99
N ARG A 71 -13.52 11.83 -5.35
CA ARG A 71 -14.60 12.82 -5.11
C ARG A 71 -15.17 13.33 -6.43
N ALA A 72 -14.31 13.66 -7.38
CA ALA A 72 -14.73 14.11 -8.71
C ALA A 72 -15.54 13.03 -9.45
N LYS A 73 -15.13 11.77 -9.34
CA LYS A 73 -15.88 10.62 -9.89
C LYS A 73 -17.24 10.43 -9.20
N ALA A 74 -17.29 10.55 -7.87
CA ALA A 74 -18.54 10.46 -7.10
C ALA A 74 -19.52 11.58 -7.48
N ALA A 75 -19.04 12.81 -7.62
CA ALA A 75 -19.87 13.98 -7.96
C ALA A 75 -20.38 13.95 -9.42
N GLY A 76 -19.65 13.31 -10.33
CA GLY A 76 -19.99 13.18 -11.75
C GLY A 76 -21.09 12.16 -12.08
N GLY A 77 -21.79 11.61 -11.08
CA GLY A 77 -22.86 10.63 -11.30
C GLY A 77 -22.36 9.19 -11.43
N GLY A 78 -21.19 8.87 -10.87
CA GLY A 78 -20.68 7.49 -10.71
C GLY A 78 -21.50 6.65 -9.73
N GLU A 79 -22.82 6.78 -9.72
CA GLU A 79 -23.75 5.91 -8.98
C GLU A 79 -24.12 4.73 -9.87
N GLY A 80 -23.19 3.78 -10.01
CA GLY A 80 -23.38 2.58 -10.79
C GLY A 80 -22.62 1.38 -10.22
N SER A 81 -22.90 0.20 -10.76
CA SER A 81 -22.25 -1.07 -10.40
C SER A 81 -20.71 -1.04 -10.50
N ASP A 82 -20.14 -0.02 -11.16
CA ASP A 82 -18.71 0.16 -11.43
C ASP A 82 -17.98 1.02 -10.39
N ALA A 83 -18.69 1.62 -9.43
CA ALA A 83 -18.06 2.47 -8.41
C ALA A 83 -17.18 1.64 -7.46
N ASP A 84 -15.90 2.02 -7.36
CA ASP A 84 -14.98 1.42 -6.40
C ASP A 84 -15.39 1.72 -4.94
N LEU A 85 -14.78 0.98 -4.00
CA LEU A 85 -15.10 1.05 -2.58
C LEU A 85 -14.87 2.45 -1.97
N VAL A 86 -13.86 3.17 -2.45
CA VAL A 86 -13.52 4.52 -1.97
C VAL A 86 -14.63 5.49 -2.38
N THR A 87 -15.06 5.42 -3.64
CA THR A 87 -16.13 6.24 -4.20
C THR A 87 -17.45 5.99 -3.47
N ARG A 88 -17.80 4.73 -3.19
CA ARG A 88 -19.00 4.39 -2.42
C ARG A 88 -18.94 4.91 -0.98
N TYR A 89 -17.81 4.71 -0.30
CA TYR A 89 -17.63 5.21 1.06
C TYR A 89 -17.77 6.74 1.14
N LEU A 90 -17.18 7.46 0.19
CA LEU A 90 -17.29 8.93 0.12
C LEU A 90 -18.74 9.39 -0.15
N ALA A 91 -19.51 8.63 -0.94
CA ALA A 91 -20.92 8.92 -1.18
C ALA A 91 -21.79 8.70 0.08
N GLU A 92 -21.54 7.61 0.81
CA GLU A 92 -22.26 7.27 2.05
C GLU A 92 -21.97 8.25 3.19
N HIS A 93 -20.74 8.77 3.27
CA HIS A 93 -20.28 9.67 4.33
C HIS A 93 -20.15 11.13 3.91
N LYS A 94 -20.91 11.55 2.89
CA LYS A 94 -20.83 12.91 2.32
C LYS A 94 -21.07 14.00 3.39
N GLY A 95 -20.05 14.84 3.60
CA GLY A 95 -20.11 15.95 4.56
C GLY A 95 -19.61 15.61 5.96
N ASP A 96 -19.24 14.35 6.23
CA ASP A 96 -18.56 13.94 7.46
C ASP A 96 -17.03 13.99 7.25
N ARG A 97 -16.45 15.14 7.63
CA ARG A 97 -15.01 15.37 7.53
C ARG A 97 -14.18 14.39 8.37
N ALA A 98 -14.72 13.88 9.49
CA ALA A 98 -14.01 12.93 10.33
C ALA A 98 -13.95 11.55 9.68
N ALA A 99 -15.05 11.11 9.07
CA ALA A 99 -15.09 9.87 8.29
C ALA A 99 -14.15 9.92 7.09
N GLU A 100 -14.15 11.02 6.34
CA GLU A 100 -13.23 11.21 5.20
C GLU A 100 -11.77 11.19 5.64
N LEU A 101 -11.43 11.87 6.73
CA LEU A 101 -10.06 11.86 7.27
C LEU A 101 -9.66 10.45 7.73
N ASN A 102 -10.55 9.70 8.37
CA ASN A 102 -10.29 8.32 8.76
C ASN A 102 -10.07 7.42 7.54
N LEU A 103 -10.81 7.63 6.45
CA LEU A 103 -10.59 6.91 5.20
C LEU A 103 -9.19 7.15 4.65
N VAL A 104 -8.68 8.40 4.68
CA VAL A 104 -7.29 8.72 4.29
C VAL A 104 -6.31 7.85 5.07
N PHE A 105 -6.43 7.84 6.40
CA PHE A 105 -5.55 7.08 7.28
C PHE A 105 -5.61 5.57 7.00
N ILE A 106 -6.80 5.01 6.83
CA ILE A 106 -6.99 3.58 6.54
C ILE A 106 -6.36 3.20 5.20
N LEU A 107 -6.55 4.01 4.15
CA LEU A 107 -5.98 3.77 2.84
C LEU A 107 -4.45 3.86 2.87
N MET A 108 -3.91 4.83 3.61
CA MET A 108 -2.48 4.99 3.81
C MET A 108 -1.88 3.78 4.55
N ASP A 109 -2.49 3.35 5.66
CA ASP A 109 -2.03 2.20 6.44
C ASP A 109 -2.06 0.91 5.61
N LEU A 110 -3.16 0.66 4.90
CA LEU A 110 -3.30 -0.52 4.04
C LEU A 110 -2.24 -0.52 2.93
N PHE A 111 -1.98 0.63 2.32
CA PHE A 111 -1.00 0.76 1.25
C PHE A 111 0.44 0.54 1.76
N ILE A 112 0.81 1.18 2.87
CA ILE A 112 2.15 1.04 3.48
C ILE A 112 2.39 -0.42 3.90
N ALA A 113 1.47 -0.98 4.69
CA ALA A 113 1.61 -2.34 5.20
C ALA A 113 1.60 -3.38 4.06
N GLY A 114 0.70 -3.22 3.09
CA GLY A 114 0.54 -4.15 1.98
C GLY A 114 1.70 -4.13 1.00
N SER A 115 2.23 -2.95 0.66
CA SER A 115 3.27 -2.82 -0.36
C SER A 115 4.60 -3.46 0.05
N GLU A 116 5.11 -3.15 1.23
CA GLU A 116 6.44 -3.61 1.64
C GLU A 116 6.44 -5.10 1.98
N THR A 117 5.43 -5.58 2.72
CA THR A 117 5.37 -6.98 3.17
C THR A 117 5.15 -7.96 2.02
N THR A 118 4.28 -7.63 1.06
CA THR A 118 4.04 -8.49 -0.11
C THR A 118 5.23 -8.50 -1.05
N ALA A 119 5.85 -7.34 -1.32
CA ALA A 119 7.05 -7.26 -2.14
C ALA A 119 8.22 -8.04 -1.53
N SER A 120 8.43 -7.91 -0.22
CA SER A 120 9.46 -8.67 0.51
C SER A 120 9.18 -10.17 0.46
N SER A 121 7.94 -10.59 0.73
CA SER A 121 7.54 -12.00 0.72
C SER A 121 7.73 -12.64 -0.66
N LEU A 122 7.32 -11.97 -1.74
CA LEU A 122 7.53 -12.44 -3.10
C LEU A 122 9.01 -12.50 -3.48
N SER A 123 9.80 -11.51 -3.06
CA SER A 123 11.24 -11.47 -3.32
C SER A 123 11.94 -12.67 -2.65
N TRP A 124 11.61 -12.96 -1.39
CA TRP A 124 12.11 -14.13 -0.68
C TRP A 124 11.65 -15.44 -1.31
N ALA A 125 10.36 -15.55 -1.67
CA ALA A 125 9.83 -16.73 -2.33
C ALA A 125 10.58 -17.03 -3.65
N LEU A 126 10.80 -16.02 -4.48
CA LEU A 126 11.58 -16.14 -5.72
C LEU A 126 13.04 -16.52 -5.43
N LEU A 127 13.68 -15.88 -4.46
CA LEU A 127 15.05 -16.17 -4.07
C LEU A 127 15.21 -17.64 -3.62
N PHE A 128 14.31 -18.15 -2.79
CA PHE A 128 14.34 -19.54 -2.35
C PHE A 128 14.08 -20.51 -3.51
N MET A 129 13.19 -20.19 -4.44
CA MET A 129 12.98 -21.01 -5.64
C MET A 129 14.22 -21.05 -6.55
N VAL A 130 14.91 -19.94 -6.75
CA VAL A 130 16.14 -19.88 -7.55
C VAL A 130 17.27 -20.67 -6.90
N ARG A 131 17.39 -20.59 -5.57
CA ARG A 131 18.42 -21.29 -4.80
C ARG A 131 18.17 -22.79 -4.70
N GLU A 132 16.92 -23.20 -4.51
CA GLU A 132 16.52 -24.58 -4.26
C GLU A 132 15.71 -25.15 -5.45
N ALA A 133 16.41 -25.53 -6.52
CA ALA A 133 15.78 -26.00 -7.77
C ALA A 133 14.88 -27.24 -7.60
N GLU A 134 15.04 -28.03 -6.53
CA GLU A 134 14.10 -29.10 -6.20
C GLU A 134 12.74 -28.56 -5.75
N VAL A 135 12.73 -27.54 -4.89
CA VAL A 135 11.50 -26.87 -4.41
C VAL A 135 10.77 -26.24 -5.58
N GLN A 136 11.48 -25.52 -6.45
CA GLN A 136 10.88 -24.93 -7.66
C GLN A 136 10.24 -26.00 -8.56
N ARG A 137 10.93 -27.13 -8.81
CA ARG A 137 10.38 -28.25 -9.60
C ARG A 137 9.16 -28.88 -8.94
N ARG A 138 9.12 -28.97 -7.61
CA ARG A 138 7.97 -29.49 -6.87
C ARG A 138 6.75 -28.59 -7.02
N VAL A 139 6.92 -27.27 -6.84
CA VAL A 139 5.86 -26.27 -7.04
C VAL A 139 5.30 -26.35 -8.46
N GLN A 140 6.17 -26.42 -9.47
CA GLN A 140 5.74 -26.55 -10.87
C GLN A 140 4.95 -27.84 -11.14
N ARG A 141 5.41 -28.98 -10.60
CA ARG A 141 4.68 -30.26 -10.74
C ARG A 141 3.30 -30.22 -10.09
N GLU A 142 3.18 -29.57 -8.94
CA GLU A 142 1.89 -29.41 -8.25
C GLU A 142 0.92 -28.54 -9.05
N LEU A 143 1.41 -27.41 -9.59
CA LEU A 143 0.62 -26.57 -10.48
C LEU A 143 0.19 -27.32 -11.76
N ASP A 144 1.12 -28.07 -12.38
CA ASP A 144 0.81 -28.90 -13.56
C ASP A 144 -0.26 -29.97 -13.25
N ALA A 145 -0.25 -30.55 -12.03
CA ALA A 145 -1.19 -31.58 -11.64
C ALA A 145 -2.60 -31.05 -11.28
N VAL A 146 -2.69 -29.90 -10.60
CA VAL A 146 -3.96 -29.35 -10.10
C VAL A 146 -4.60 -28.40 -11.11
N VAL A 147 -3.80 -27.52 -11.72
CA VAL A 147 -4.28 -26.48 -12.64
C VAL A 147 -4.25 -26.95 -14.09
N GLY A 148 -3.23 -27.75 -14.44
CA GLY A 148 -2.92 -28.11 -15.83
C GLY A 148 -2.13 -27.03 -16.57
N ARG A 149 -1.75 -27.31 -17.83
CA ARG A 149 -0.92 -26.40 -18.65
C ARG A 149 -1.70 -25.48 -19.60
N HIS A 150 -3.02 -25.59 -19.63
CA HIS A 150 -3.87 -24.89 -20.60
C HIS A 150 -4.53 -23.63 -20.02
N ARG A 151 -4.36 -23.34 -18.73
CA ARG A 151 -4.95 -22.19 -18.04
C ARG A 151 -4.03 -21.66 -16.96
N LEU A 152 -4.23 -20.39 -16.59
CA LEU A 152 -3.51 -19.77 -15.48
C LEU A 152 -4.13 -20.18 -14.13
N PRO A 153 -3.34 -20.22 -13.04
CA PRO A 153 -3.86 -20.41 -11.70
C PRO A 153 -4.85 -19.30 -11.31
N SER A 154 -5.86 -19.66 -10.52
CA SER A 154 -6.87 -18.76 -9.93
C SER A 154 -7.09 -19.10 -8.46
N LEU A 155 -7.75 -18.20 -7.71
CA LEU A 155 -8.06 -18.40 -6.28
C LEU A 155 -8.94 -19.63 -6.01
N GLU A 156 -9.67 -20.13 -7.00
CA GLU A 156 -10.49 -21.35 -6.88
C GLU A 156 -9.64 -22.61 -6.62
N HIS A 157 -8.36 -22.58 -6.96
CA HIS A 157 -7.42 -23.68 -6.73
C HIS A 157 -6.79 -23.64 -5.34
N GLN A 158 -7.13 -22.64 -4.51
CA GLN A 158 -6.65 -22.57 -3.14
C GLN A 158 -7.27 -23.70 -2.31
N ALA A 159 -6.43 -24.54 -1.69
CA ALA A 159 -6.89 -25.53 -0.73
C ALA A 159 -7.56 -24.81 0.46
N ARG A 160 -8.80 -25.23 0.79
CA ARG A 160 -9.54 -24.74 1.96
C ARG A 160 -8.93 -25.23 3.26
#